data_AF-A0A5P8LVW2-F1
#
_entry.id   AF-A0A5P8LVW2-F1
#
_cell.length_a   1.000
_cell.length_b   1.000
_cell.length_c   1.000
_cell.angle_alpha   90.00
_cell.angle_beta   90.00
_cell.angle_gamma   90.00
#
_symmetry.space_group_name_H-M   'P 1'
#
loop_
_entity.id
_entity.type
_entity.pdbx_description
1 polymer ?
#
loop_
_entity_poly.entity_id
_entity_poly.type
_entity_poly.pdbx_seq_one_letter_code
_entity_poly.pdbx_strand_id
1 'polypeptide(L)' 'MPAIRYETPDGVQELHVDSSEIEYNDETQHWRVKRGEKDGRDVYELVPRERVFSVKIIGKKTDTVVTQT' A
#
# COMPACT_ATOMS: atom_id res chain seq x y z
N MET A 1 8.68 -7.82 -7.54
CA MET A 1 8.57 -7.01 -6.31
C MET A 1 7.18 -6.40 -6.28
N PRO A 2 6.41 -6.65 -5.21
CA PRO A 2 5.15 -5.96 -5.01
C PRO A 2 5.38 -4.45 -4.88
N ALA A 3 4.42 -3.66 -5.33
CA ALA A 3 4.45 -2.22 -5.25
C ALA A 3 3.05 -1.68 -4.99
N ILE A 4 2.96 -0.65 -4.16
CA ILE A 4 1.73 0.14 -3.96
C ILE A 4 2.00 1.58 -4.34
N ARG A 5 1.13 2.14 -5.18
CA ARG A 5 1.19 3.52 -5.64
C ARG A 5 -0.02 4.29 -5.13
N TYR A 6 0.23 5.37 -4.41
CA TYR A 6 -0.82 6.12 -3.73
C TYR A 6 -0.49 7.60 -3.55
N GLU A 7 -1.52 8.41 -3.30
CA GLU A 7 -1.39 9.84 -3.05
C GLU A 7 -1.07 10.15 -1.58
N THR A 8 -0.01 10.92 -1.38
CA THR A 8 0.37 11.53 -0.10
C THR A 8 0.22 13.05 -0.19
N PRO A 9 0.19 13.79 0.94
CA PRO A 9 0.17 15.26 0.93
C PRO A 9 1.34 15.88 0.15
N ASP A 10 2.47 15.18 0.07
CA ASP A 10 3.67 15.58 -0.66
C ASP A 10 3.61 15.20 -2.16
N GLY A 11 2.63 14.40 -2.59
CA GLY A 11 2.44 13.94 -3.96
C GLY A 11 2.26 12.43 -4.08
N VAL A 12 2.29 11.91 -5.30
CA VAL A 12 2.15 10.47 -5.56
C VAL A 12 3.43 9.74 -5.16
N GLN A 13 3.30 8.75 -4.27
CA GLN A 13 4.41 7.93 -3.78
C GLN A 13 4.23 6.48 -4.28
N GLU A 14 5.35 5.85 -4.64
CA GLU A 14 5.41 4.44 -5.02
C GLU A 14 6.32 3.71 -4.03
N LEU A 15 5.76 2.73 -3.32
CA LEU A 15 6.47 1.94 -2.31
C LEU A 15 6.61 0.51 -2.79
N HIS A 16 7.86 0.06 -2.87
CA HIS A 16 8.21 -1.33 -3.10
C HIS A 16 8.38 -2.01 -1.74
N VAL A 17 7.44 -2.86 -1.39
CA VAL A 17 7.45 -3.62 -0.14
C VAL A 17 7.07 -5.07 -0.44
N ASP A 18 7.37 -5.97 0.48
CA ASP A 18 6.96 -7.36 0.33
C ASP A 18 5.44 -7.53 0.45
N SER A 19 4.92 -8.60 -0.16
CA SER A 19 3.47 -8.87 -0.15
C SER A 19 2.92 -9.11 1.24
N SER A 20 3.79 -9.53 2.17
CA SER A 20 3.48 -9.73 3.58
C SER A 20 3.43 -8.42 4.36
N GLU A 21 3.92 -7.31 3.78
CA GLU A 21 3.99 -5.99 4.41
C GLU A 21 2.97 -4.99 3.84
N ILE A 22 2.12 -5.46 2.91
CA ILE A 22 0.93 -4.77 2.42
C ILE A 22 -0.29 -5.58 2.83
N GLU A 23 -1.14 -4.99 3.65
CA GLU A 23 -2.40 -5.59 4.07
C GLU A 23 -3.55 -4.64 3.79
N TYR A 24 -4.63 -5.14 3.20
CA TYR A 24 -5.85 -4.35 3.04
C TYR A 24 -6.80 -4.63 4.20
N ASN A 25 -7.17 -3.58 4.94
CA ASN A 25 -8.17 -3.62 5.99
C ASN A 25 -9.53 -3.22 5.40
N ASP A 26 -10.40 -4.22 5.18
CA ASP A 26 -11.72 -4.03 4.56
C ASP A 26 -12.68 -3.25 5.47
N GLU A 27 -12.61 -3.45 6.79
CA GLU A 27 -13.46 -2.78 7.79
C GLU A 27 -13.28 -1.26 7.76
N THR A 28 -12.04 -0.80 7.68
CA THR A 28 -11.72 0.63 7.63
C THR A 28 -11.54 1.14 6.20
N GLN A 29 -11.49 0.27 5.20
CA GLN A 29 -11.14 0.58 3.81
C GLN A 29 -9.75 1.23 3.63
N HIS A 30 -8.77 0.82 4.44
CA HIS A 30 -7.39 1.32 4.39
C HIS A 30 -6.40 0.22 4.02
N TRP A 31 -5.43 0.57 3.20
CA TRP A 31 -4.21 -0.20 2.98
C TRP A 31 -3.20 0.12 4.06
N ARG A 32 -2.75 -0.91 4.77
CA ARG A 32 -1.65 -0.83 5.73
C ARG A 32 -0.37 -1.22 5.02
N VAL A 33 0.57 -0.28 4.93
CA VAL A 33 1.85 -0.44 4.23
C VAL A 33 2.97 -0.20 5.22
N LYS A 34 3.93 -1.12 5.34
CA LYS A 34 5.12 -0.87 6.16
C LYS A 34 6.02 0.15 5.48
N ARG A 35 6.19 1.32 6.11
CA ARG A 35 7.00 2.43 5.57
C ARG A 35 8.49 2.29 5.93
N GLY A 36 8.80 1.52 6.96
CA GLY A 36 10.15 1.30 7.44
C GLY A 36 10.16 0.96 8.93
N GLU A 37 11.34 1.09 9.54
CA GLU A 37 11.54 0.90 10.97
C GLU A 37 12.01 2.21 11.60
N LYS A 38 11.42 2.57 12.74
CA LYS A 38 11.83 3.72 13.54
C LYS A 38 12.02 3.28 14.99
N ASP A 39 13.21 3.50 15.53
CA ASP A 39 13.58 3.11 16.91
C ASP A 39 13.34 1.60 17.18
N GLY A 40 13.65 0.73 16.22
CA GLY A 40 13.44 -0.72 16.34
C GLY A 40 11.97 -1.16 16.29
N ARG A 41 11.06 -0.26 15.87
CA ARG A 41 9.63 -0.55 15.68
C ARG A 41 9.24 -0.37 14.24
N ASP A 42 8.54 -1.37 13.72
CA ASP A 42 7.89 -1.28 12.41
C ASP A 42 6.89 -0.13 12.40
N VAL A 43 7.09 0.80 11.47
CA VAL A 43 6.17 1.91 11.20
C VAL A 43 5.30 1.54 10.03
N TYR A 44 4.00 1.49 10.28
CA TYR A 44 2.98 1.25 9.26
C TYR A 44 2.26 2.56 8.92
N GLU A 45 2.03 2.77 7.64
CA GLU A 45 1.21 3.85 7.12
C GLU A 45 -0.16 3.29 6.72
N LEU A 46 -1.23 3.97 7.14
CA LEU A 46 -2.60 3.66 6.76
C LEU A 46 -2.99 4.58 5.61
N VAL A 47 -3.15 3.99 4.43
CA VAL A 47 -3.48 4.68 3.19
C VAL A 47 -4.93 4.36 2.84
N PRO A 48 -5.87 5.32 2.85
CA PRO A 48 -7.25 5.06 2.46
C PRO A 48 -7.31 4.57 1.01
N ARG A 49 -8.21 3.62 0.71
CA ARG A 49 -8.34 3.04 -0.64
C ARG A 49 -8.55 4.07 -1.74
N GLU A 50 -9.17 5.20 -1.40
CA GLU A 50 -9.49 6.30 -2.32
C GLU A 50 -8.24 7.03 -2.82
N ARG A 51 -7.14 6.93 -2.09
CA ARG A 51 -5.84 7.50 -2.48
C ARG A 51 -4.94 6.50 -3.20
N VAL A 52 -5.34 5.23 -3.27
CA VAL A 52 -4.52 4.18 -3.90
C VAL A 52 -4.82 4.10 -5.38
N PHE A 53 -3.82 4.42 -6.19
CA PHE A 53 -3.92 4.36 -7.65
C PHE A 53 -3.70 2.94 -8.17
N SER A 54 -2.76 2.20 -7.59
CA SER A 54 -2.52 0.81 -8.03
C SER A 54 -1.78 0.01 -6.96
N VAL A 55 -2.10 -1.29 -6.90
CA VAL A 55 -1.36 -2.27 -6.09
C VAL A 55 -0.97 -3.42 -7.00
N LYS A 56 0.33 -3.65 -7.14
CA LYS A 56 0.89 -4.76 -7.92
C LYS A 56 1.49 -5.75 -6.95
N ILE A 57 0.91 -6.94 -6.80
CA ILE A 57 1.47 -7.99 -5.93
C ILE A 57 2.02 -9.13 -6.80
N ILE A 58 3.35 -9.24 -6.92
CA ILE A 58 3.98 -10.30 -7.72
C ILE A 58 4.11 -11.56 -6.86
N GLY A 59 3.25 -12.56 -7.08
CA GLY A 59 3.36 -13.89 -6.43
C GLY A 59 2.03 -14.51 -5.97
N LYS A 60 0.98 -13.70 -5.79
CA LYS A 60 -0.40 -14.16 -5.63
C LYS A 60 -1.23 -13.46 -6.69
N LYS A 61 -2.09 -14.21 -7.37
CA LYS A 61 -3.04 -13.72 -8.36
C LYS A 61 -4.10 -12.84 -7.66
N THR A 62 -3.70 -11.64 -7.24
CA THR A 62 -4.57 -10.58 -6.73
C THR A 62 -4.23 -9.33 -7.53
N ASP A 63 -4.67 -9.33 -8.80
CA ASP A 63 -4.54 -8.19 -9.69
C ASP A 63 -5.68 -7.22 -9.34
N THR A 64 -5.55 -6.50 -8.21
CA THR A 64 -6.50 -5.46 -7.84
C THR A 64 -6.06 -4.17 -8.54
N VAL A 65 -6.46 -4.03 -9.80
CA VAL A 65 -6.32 -2.77 -10.54
C VAL A 65 -7.42 -1.83 -10.07
N VAL A 66 -7.09 -0.95 -9.13
CA VAL A 66 -7.97 0.16 -8.74
C VAL A 66 -7.90 1.22 -9.83
N THR A 67 -8.70 1.08 -10.88
CA THR A 67 -8.75 2.11 -11.94
C THR A 67 -9.61 3.27 -11.45
N GLN A 68 -8.98 4.39 -11.10
CA GLN A 68 -9.68 5.64 -10.83
C GLN A 68 -9.95 6.32 -12.18
N THR A 69 -11.22 6.31 -12.62
CA THR A 69 -11.72 7.04 -13.81
C THR A 69 -11.80 8.53 -13.57
#